data_AF-A0A803L5Y8-F1
#
_entry.id   AF-A0A803L5Y8-F1
#
_cell.length_a   1.000
_cell.length_b   1.000
_cell.length_c   1.000
_cell.angle_alpha   90.00
_cell.angle_beta   90.00
_cell.angle_gamma   90.00
#
_symmetry.space_group_name_H-M   'P 1'
#
loop_
_entity.id
_entity.type
_entity.pdbx_description
1 polymer ?
#
loop_
_entity_poly.entity_id
_entity_poly.type
_entity_poly.pdbx_seq_one_letter_code
_entity_poly.pdbx_strand_id
1 'polypeptide(L)'
;MLVPLYRVAGPSEYLAITGWKIQDIKLAKKALILPGQRFVRVNVPPVNYTFEVQAMSAEKLPFLLPAVFTIGPRVDSDDSLVLYAKLMAPHDMCSKHVNELVQGIIEGETRVLAASMTMEEIFRGTKEFKKEVFDKEEVKVKSEVKIYENQKEADVAKANAELAAQKAGWEKAAQLARVEAKQAVSIREAELQVEVEKKNALTRTEKLRAELLSEATVEYDIKVQEANQNLYNNQREADANLYEKQKQAEAEKATAEAAFYSRQQAADADLYGKKKEAEGIVALAQAQGFYISTLLKALDGSYAG
;
A
#
# COMPACT_ATOMS: atom_id res chain seq x y z
N MET A 1 -2.23 38.93 96.12
CA MET A 1 -2.26 39.86 94.95
C MET A 1 -2.46 39.00 93.71
N LEU A 2 -3.63 39.05 93.11
CA LEU A 2 -3.94 38.25 91.91
C LEU A 2 -3.50 39.08 90.69
N VAL A 3 -2.39 38.70 90.07
CA VAL A 3 -1.78 39.46 88.97
C VAL A 3 -2.49 39.12 87.66
N PRO A 4 -3.06 40.11 86.95
CA PRO A 4 -3.69 39.86 85.67
C PRO A 4 -2.63 39.53 84.60
N LEU A 5 -2.91 38.54 83.75
CA LEU A 5 -1.94 38.01 82.79
C LEU A 5 -2.24 38.56 81.38
N TYR A 6 -1.26 39.22 80.75
CA TYR A 6 -1.42 39.72 79.40
C TYR A 6 -1.10 38.62 78.37
N ARG A 7 -2.03 38.38 77.44
CA ARG A 7 -1.87 37.39 76.36
C ARG A 7 -2.18 38.01 75.00
N VAL A 8 -1.44 37.56 73.99
CA VAL A 8 -1.55 37.99 72.60
C VAL A 8 -1.72 36.74 71.74
N ALA A 9 -2.63 36.81 70.76
CA ALA A 9 -2.88 35.77 69.75
C ALA A 9 -1.91 35.88 68.57
N GLY A 10 -1.67 34.78 67.86
CA GLY A 10 -0.97 34.79 66.59
C GLY A 10 -1.73 35.53 65.45
N PRO A 11 -1.09 35.74 64.29
CA PRO A 11 -1.67 36.48 63.17
C PRO A 11 -3.03 35.94 62.70
N SER A 12 -3.18 34.61 62.63
CA SER A 12 -4.42 33.92 62.20
C SER A 12 -5.22 33.31 63.36
N GLU A 13 -4.93 33.74 64.58
CA GLU A 13 -5.56 33.24 65.82
C GLU A 13 -6.37 34.33 66.51
N TYR A 14 -7.41 33.94 67.24
CA TYR A 14 -8.15 34.80 68.16
C TYR A 14 -8.16 34.19 69.56
N LEU A 15 -8.13 35.03 70.60
CA LEU A 15 -8.37 34.58 71.98
C LEU A 15 -9.87 34.62 72.24
N ALA A 16 -10.47 33.46 72.45
CA ALA A 16 -11.82 33.32 72.98
C ALA A 16 -11.75 33.33 74.51
N ILE A 17 -12.34 34.34 75.14
CA ILE A 17 -12.26 34.57 76.58
C ILE A 17 -13.65 34.42 77.19
N THR A 18 -13.74 33.64 78.26
CA THR A 18 -14.96 33.38 79.03
C THR A 18 -14.69 33.56 80.53
N GLY A 19 -15.73 33.79 81.34
CA GLY A 19 -15.62 33.86 82.80
C GLY A 19 -16.05 35.20 83.40
N TRP A 20 -15.44 35.62 84.51
CA TRP A 20 -15.96 36.72 85.32
C TRP A 20 -16.22 38.00 84.50
N LYS A 21 -17.48 38.48 84.53
CA LYS A 21 -18.00 39.69 83.84
C LYS A 21 -18.16 39.56 82.32
N ILE A 22 -18.05 38.36 81.77
CA ILE A 22 -18.32 38.06 80.36
C ILE A 22 -19.52 37.10 80.31
N GLN A 23 -20.59 37.47 79.63
CA GLN A 23 -21.84 36.69 79.62
C GLN A 23 -21.78 35.48 78.68
N ASP A 24 -21.02 35.56 77.58
CA ASP A 24 -21.00 34.52 76.55
C ASP A 24 -19.55 34.21 76.12
N ILE A 25 -19.05 34.79 75.03
CA ILE A 25 -17.65 34.67 74.61
C ILE A 25 -17.17 36.04 74.11
N LYS A 26 -15.99 36.48 74.55
CA LYS A 26 -15.33 37.66 74.01
C LYS A 26 -14.14 37.25 73.15
N LEU A 27 -14.14 37.63 71.88
CA LEU A 27 -13.00 37.42 70.98
C LEU A 27 -12.08 38.65 70.96
N ALA A 28 -10.78 38.43 71.12
CA ALA A 28 -9.79 39.50 71.05
C ALA A 28 -8.44 39.00 70.53
N LYS A 29 -7.72 39.83 69.77
CA LYS A 29 -6.33 39.56 69.39
C LYS A 29 -5.36 39.72 70.57
N LYS A 30 -5.68 40.62 71.49
CA LYS A 30 -4.88 40.92 72.68
C LYS A 30 -5.82 41.23 73.84
N ALA A 31 -5.57 40.62 74.99
CA ALA A 31 -6.41 40.85 76.16
C ALA A 31 -5.65 40.65 77.47
N LEU A 32 -6.08 41.40 78.47
CA LEU A 32 -5.69 41.21 79.85
C LEU A 32 -6.65 40.21 80.49
N ILE A 33 -6.14 39.05 80.88
CA ILE A 33 -6.93 37.97 81.45
C ILE A 33 -7.00 38.17 82.96
N LEU A 34 -8.21 38.45 83.45
CA LEU A 34 -8.44 38.65 84.88
C LEU A 34 -8.55 37.30 85.61
N PRO A 35 -8.25 37.28 86.92
CA PRO A 35 -8.54 36.13 87.78
C PRO A 35 -10.00 35.69 87.67
N GLY A 36 -10.24 34.41 87.36
CA GLY A 36 -11.58 33.89 87.12
C GLY A 36 -12.06 33.97 85.67
N GLN A 37 -11.22 34.44 84.74
CA GLN A 37 -11.42 34.29 83.30
C GLN A 37 -10.59 33.13 82.75
N ARG A 38 -11.16 32.39 81.80
CA ARG A 38 -10.50 31.35 81.00
C ARG A 38 -10.33 31.84 79.58
N PHE A 39 -9.29 31.37 78.90
CA PHE A 39 -9.05 31.68 77.50
C PHE A 39 -8.75 30.42 76.71
N VAL A 40 -9.17 30.41 75.43
CA VAL A 40 -8.85 29.39 74.44
C VAL A 40 -8.35 30.10 73.18
N ARG A 41 -7.34 29.53 72.52
CA ARG A 41 -6.86 30.03 71.23
C ARG A 41 -7.69 29.36 70.13
N VAL A 42 -8.40 30.16 69.36
CA VAL A 42 -9.17 29.68 68.20
C VAL A 42 -8.39 30.03 66.95
N ASN A 43 -7.97 28.99 66.24
CA ASN A 43 -7.35 29.11 64.92
C ASN A 43 -8.44 29.37 63.89
N VAL A 44 -8.20 30.34 63.00
CA VAL A 44 -9.13 30.71 61.94
C VAL A 44 -8.49 30.58 60.54
N PRO A 45 -7.89 29.42 60.17
CA PRO A 45 -7.44 29.21 58.80
C PRO A 45 -8.63 28.83 57.90
N PRO A 46 -8.64 29.26 56.63
CA PRO A 46 -9.56 28.70 55.65
C PRO A 46 -9.24 27.21 55.43
N VAL A 47 -10.28 26.37 55.43
CA VAL A 47 -10.16 24.92 55.20
C VAL A 47 -10.73 24.58 53.82
N ASN A 48 -9.99 23.78 53.07
CA ASN A 48 -10.43 23.29 51.76
C ASN A 48 -11.20 21.99 51.92
N TYR A 49 -12.41 21.96 51.37
CA TYR A 49 -13.24 20.79 51.31
C TYR A 49 -13.47 20.39 49.85
N THR A 50 -13.23 19.12 49.54
CA THR A 50 -13.43 18.54 48.22
C THR A 50 -14.69 17.67 48.27
N PHE A 51 -15.67 17.97 47.43
CA PHE A 51 -16.90 17.18 47.35
C PHE A 51 -17.20 16.77 45.90
N GLU A 52 -17.80 15.61 45.75
CA GLU A 52 -18.38 15.12 44.49
C GLU A 52 -19.89 15.09 44.66
N VAL A 53 -20.56 16.18 44.29
CA VAL A 53 -22.01 16.30 44.48
C VAL A 53 -22.73 15.59 43.34
N GLN A 54 -23.55 14.59 43.69
CA GLN A 54 -24.47 13.98 42.75
C GLN A 54 -25.79 14.76 42.74
N ALA A 55 -26.11 15.37 41.60
CA ALA A 55 -27.32 16.18 41.42
C ALA A 55 -28.06 15.80 40.13
N MET A 56 -29.29 16.31 40.01
CA MET A 56 -30.14 16.14 38.83
C MET A 56 -30.49 17.51 38.28
N SER A 57 -30.42 17.68 36.95
CA SER A 57 -30.85 18.92 36.29
C SER A 57 -32.38 19.07 36.31
N ALA A 58 -32.90 20.23 35.88
CA ALA A 58 -34.33 20.45 35.63
C ALA A 58 -34.93 19.42 34.65
N GLU A 59 -34.11 18.89 33.75
CA GLU A 59 -34.47 17.86 32.76
C GLU A 59 -34.36 16.44 33.31
N LYS A 60 -34.07 16.29 34.61
CA LYS A 60 -33.87 15.02 35.33
C LYS A 60 -32.67 14.21 34.84
N LEU A 61 -31.68 14.86 34.25
CA LEU A 61 -30.43 14.22 33.87
C LEU A 61 -29.48 14.16 35.08
N PRO A 62 -28.99 12.98 35.47
CA PRO A 62 -28.04 12.86 36.57
C PRO A 62 -26.65 13.34 36.13
N PHE A 63 -25.98 14.11 37.00
CA PHE A 63 -24.60 14.55 36.78
C PHE A 63 -23.80 14.57 38.08
N LEU A 64 -22.47 14.47 37.93
CA LEU A 64 -21.51 14.57 39.03
C LEU A 64 -20.77 15.90 38.91
N LEU A 65 -20.87 16.72 39.95
CA LEU A 65 -20.18 18.00 40.02
C LEU A 65 -19.01 17.89 41.02
N PRO A 66 -17.76 17.73 40.53
CA PRO A 66 -16.60 17.85 41.39
C PRO A 66 -16.35 19.33 41.70
N ALA A 67 -16.45 19.71 42.97
CA ALA A 67 -16.23 21.08 43.41
C ALA A 67 -15.35 21.12 44.67
N VAL A 68 -14.46 22.11 44.69
CA VAL A 68 -13.57 22.36 45.84
C VAL A 68 -14.00 23.69 46.45
N PHE A 69 -14.54 23.63 47.67
CA PHE A 69 -14.98 24.80 48.41
C PHE A 69 -13.97 25.13 49.49
N THR A 70 -13.59 26.39 49.59
CA THR A 70 -12.73 26.89 50.66
C THR A 70 -13.61 27.61 51.68
N ILE A 71 -13.76 27.04 52.87
CA ILE A 71 -14.68 27.52 53.90
C ILE A 71 -13.85 28.18 55.00
N GLY A 72 -14.20 29.43 55.33
CA GLY A 72 -13.64 30.14 56.47
C GLY A 72 -14.66 31.10 57.07
N PRO A 73 -14.58 31.40 58.37
CA PRO A 73 -15.50 32.35 58.97
C PRO A 73 -15.24 33.75 58.44
N ARG A 74 -16.29 34.58 58.46
CA ARG A 74 -16.22 35.96 58.00
C ARG A 74 -15.52 36.81 59.06
N VAL A 75 -14.39 37.42 58.71
CA VAL A 75 -13.61 38.25 59.66
C VAL A 75 -14.25 39.63 59.88
N ASP A 76 -15.26 40.00 59.08
CA ASP A 76 -15.89 41.32 59.10
C ASP A 76 -16.95 41.48 60.22
N SER A 77 -17.50 40.39 60.77
CA SER A 77 -18.55 40.43 61.81
C SER A 77 -18.18 39.62 63.05
N ASP A 78 -18.13 40.29 64.19
CA ASP A 78 -17.77 39.69 65.49
C ASP A 78 -18.72 38.54 65.88
N ASP A 79 -20.01 38.64 65.53
CA ASP A 79 -21.02 37.62 65.83
C ASP A 79 -20.76 36.29 65.11
N SER A 80 -20.30 36.33 63.85
CA SER A 80 -20.00 35.12 63.07
C SER A 80 -18.76 34.40 63.61
N LEU A 81 -17.77 35.15 64.09
CA LEU A 81 -16.59 34.59 64.74
C LEU A 81 -16.94 33.96 66.10
N VAL A 82 -17.88 34.55 66.85
CA VAL A 82 -18.37 33.99 68.11
C VAL A 82 -19.12 32.68 67.88
N LEU A 83 -20.01 32.62 66.88
CA LEU A 83 -20.70 31.39 66.49
C LEU A 83 -19.72 30.32 66.00
N TYR A 84 -18.77 30.70 65.17
CA TYR A 84 -17.69 29.81 64.72
C TYR A 84 -16.89 29.25 65.91
N ALA A 85 -16.50 30.10 66.86
CA ALA A 85 -15.81 29.69 68.07
C ALA A 85 -16.66 28.74 68.93
N LYS A 86 -17.99 28.92 69.00
CA LYS A 86 -18.90 28.02 69.73
C LYS A 86 -19.02 26.65 69.05
N LEU A 87 -19.17 26.63 67.73
CA LEU A 87 -19.28 25.40 66.94
C LEU A 87 -17.98 24.59 66.95
N MET A 88 -16.83 25.28 66.99
CA MET A 88 -15.50 24.67 66.88
C MET A 88 -14.83 24.43 68.25
N ALA A 89 -15.37 24.95 69.36
CA ALA A 89 -14.83 24.70 70.70
C ALA A 89 -14.90 23.22 71.17
N PRO A 90 -15.95 22.43 70.86
CA PRO A 90 -16.03 21.04 71.29
C PRO A 90 -15.37 20.02 70.33
N HIS A 91 -15.02 20.42 69.10
CA HIS A 91 -14.54 19.50 68.06
C HIS A 91 -13.34 20.06 67.29
N ASP A 92 -12.34 19.22 67.01
CA ASP A 92 -11.25 19.58 66.10
C ASP A 92 -11.82 19.89 64.70
N MET A 93 -11.23 20.90 64.03
CA MET A 93 -11.62 21.38 62.70
C MET A 93 -11.70 20.30 61.61
N CYS A 94 -11.05 19.15 61.83
CA CYS A 94 -11.04 17.99 60.92
C CYS A 94 -11.87 16.81 61.43
N SER A 95 -12.74 17.03 62.41
CA SER A 95 -13.65 15.98 62.88
C SER A 95 -14.60 15.58 61.74
N LYS A 96 -14.80 14.27 61.59
CA LYS A 96 -15.68 13.71 60.54
C LYS A 96 -17.09 14.34 60.57
N HIS A 97 -17.57 14.68 61.76
CA HIS A 97 -18.88 15.27 61.98
C HIS A 97 -19.05 16.65 61.33
N VAL A 98 -18.04 17.53 61.39
CA VAL A 98 -18.11 18.86 60.76
C VAL A 98 -18.03 18.72 59.23
N ASN A 99 -17.20 17.80 58.72
CA ASN A 99 -17.13 17.52 57.29
C ASN A 99 -18.47 17.00 56.74
N GLU A 100 -19.11 16.07 57.44
CA GLU A 100 -20.42 15.52 57.06
C GLU A 100 -21.54 16.58 57.11
N LEU A 101 -21.52 17.45 58.12
CA LEU A 101 -22.51 18.54 58.24
C LEU A 101 -22.36 19.56 57.09
N VAL A 102 -21.14 20.00 56.83
CA VAL A 102 -20.84 20.94 55.74
C VAL A 102 -21.16 20.32 54.39
N GLN A 103 -20.79 19.05 54.18
CA GLN A 103 -21.12 18.30 52.97
C GLN A 103 -22.64 18.21 52.77
N GLY A 104 -23.39 17.86 53.81
CA GLY A 104 -24.85 17.74 53.72
C GLY A 104 -25.55 19.05 53.39
N ILE A 105 -25.08 20.19 53.93
CA ILE A 105 -25.62 21.52 53.62
C ILE A 105 -25.35 21.88 52.15
N ILE A 106 -24.10 21.74 51.70
CA ILE A 106 -23.70 22.11 50.33
C ILE A 106 -24.34 21.20 49.30
N GLU A 107 -24.36 19.88 49.52
CA GLU A 107 -25.05 18.93 48.63
C GLU A 107 -26.54 19.20 48.54
N GLY A 108 -27.18 19.51 49.68
CA GLY A 108 -28.59 19.84 49.74
C GLY A 108 -28.93 21.06 48.89
N GLU A 109 -28.21 22.17 49.09
CA GLU A 109 -28.42 23.43 48.36
C GLU A 109 -28.05 23.31 46.88
N THR A 110 -26.90 22.69 46.58
CA THR A 110 -26.45 22.46 45.19
C THR A 110 -27.49 21.62 44.43
N ARG A 111 -28.12 20.62 45.07
CA ARG A 111 -29.18 19.81 44.46
C ARG A 111 -30.43 20.64 44.15
N VAL A 112 -30.83 21.54 45.05
CA VAL A 112 -31.98 22.43 44.84
C VAL A 112 -31.72 23.39 43.67
N LEU A 113 -30.51 23.95 43.59
CA LEU A 113 -30.14 24.85 42.50
C LEU A 113 -30.04 24.11 41.17
N ALA A 114 -29.36 22.97 41.14
CA ALA A 114 -29.25 22.11 39.96
C ALA A 114 -30.62 21.68 39.40
N ALA A 115 -31.58 21.38 40.28
CA ALA A 115 -32.94 21.02 39.87
C ALA A 115 -33.70 22.16 39.19
N SER A 116 -33.26 23.42 39.36
CA SER A 116 -33.87 24.59 38.72
C SER A 116 -33.21 25.00 37.40
N MET A 117 -32.08 24.38 37.03
CA MET A 117 -31.26 24.76 35.86
C MET A 117 -31.19 23.65 34.82
N THR A 118 -31.04 24.03 33.55
CA THR A 118 -30.87 23.07 32.45
C THR A 118 -29.44 22.51 32.41
N MET A 119 -29.27 21.32 31.82
CA MET A 119 -27.94 20.70 31.68
C MET A 119 -27.00 21.58 30.85
N GLU A 120 -27.52 22.23 29.81
CA GLU A 120 -26.75 23.15 28.99
C GLU A 120 -26.25 24.38 29.76
N GLU A 121 -27.06 24.96 30.64
CA GLU A 121 -26.67 26.11 31.47
C GLU A 121 -25.58 25.73 32.48
N ILE A 122 -25.69 24.55 33.10
CA ILE A 122 -24.70 24.01 34.03
C ILE A 122 -23.34 23.81 33.35
N PHE A 123 -23.33 23.32 32.11
CA PHE A 123 -22.09 23.03 31.37
C PHE A 123 -21.51 24.25 30.62
N ARG A 124 -22.35 25.09 30.02
CA ARG A 124 -21.95 26.29 29.26
C ARG A 124 -21.42 27.39 30.17
N GLY A 125 -22.00 27.51 31.36
CA GLY A 125 -21.71 28.56 32.32
C GLY A 125 -20.83 28.10 33.47
N THR A 126 -19.83 27.22 33.33
CA THR A 126 -19.07 26.73 34.51
C THR A 126 -18.45 27.85 35.36
N LYS A 127 -18.26 29.06 34.80
CA LYS A 127 -17.84 30.28 35.52
C LYS A 127 -19.01 31.14 36.03
N GLU A 128 -20.15 31.15 35.34
CA GLU A 128 -21.34 31.94 35.68
C GLU A 128 -22.23 31.19 36.67
N PHE A 129 -22.41 29.88 36.48
CA PHE A 129 -23.00 28.93 37.42
C PHE A 129 -22.27 28.96 38.75
N LYS A 130 -20.92 28.92 38.76
CA LYS A 130 -20.15 29.10 40.00
C LYS A 130 -20.49 30.45 40.64
N LYS A 131 -20.46 31.56 39.91
CA LYS A 131 -20.83 32.86 40.50
C LYS A 131 -22.27 32.92 41.00
N GLU A 132 -23.23 32.32 40.32
CA GLU A 132 -24.64 32.36 40.70
C GLU A 132 -24.98 31.43 41.87
N VAL A 133 -24.33 30.26 41.95
CA VAL A 133 -24.32 29.38 43.14
C VAL A 133 -23.72 30.16 44.31
N PHE A 134 -22.55 30.77 44.13
CA PHE A 134 -21.85 31.50 45.18
C PHE A 134 -22.60 32.76 45.64
N ASP A 135 -23.21 33.52 44.73
CA ASP A 135 -23.98 34.73 45.06
C ASP A 135 -25.32 34.38 45.75
N LYS A 136 -25.99 33.28 45.37
CA LYS A 136 -27.19 32.79 46.08
C LYS A 136 -26.85 32.13 47.42
N GLU A 137 -25.71 31.44 47.52
CA GLU A 137 -25.16 30.90 48.77
C GLU A 137 -24.76 32.03 49.74
N GLU A 138 -24.11 33.11 49.28
CA GLU A 138 -23.77 34.28 50.10
C GLU A 138 -25.03 35.00 50.66
N VAL A 139 -26.16 34.93 49.95
CA VAL A 139 -27.39 35.65 50.34
C VAL A 139 -28.25 34.88 51.36
N LYS A 140 -28.13 33.55 51.47
CA LYS A 140 -28.85 32.75 52.48
C LYS A 140 -27.98 32.14 53.57
N VAL A 141 -26.67 31.94 53.35
CA VAL A 141 -25.66 31.76 54.41
C VAL A 141 -25.29 33.13 54.99
N LYS A 142 -26.31 33.97 55.23
CA LYS A 142 -26.13 35.35 55.74
C LYS A 142 -25.74 35.43 57.21
N SER A 143 -25.45 34.31 57.88
CA SER A 143 -25.03 34.30 59.27
C SER A 143 -23.60 33.78 59.54
N GLU A 144 -22.97 32.92 58.72
CA GLU A 144 -21.92 32.06 59.32
C GLU A 144 -20.59 31.82 58.55
N VAL A 145 -20.48 31.83 57.20
CA VAL A 145 -19.22 31.44 56.51
C VAL A 145 -19.03 32.15 55.16
N LYS A 146 -17.77 32.52 54.82
CA LYS A 146 -17.36 33.06 53.51
C LYS A 146 -16.63 31.98 52.68
N ILE A 147 -17.04 31.79 51.43
CA ILE A 147 -16.45 30.81 50.51
C ILE A 147 -15.41 31.50 49.60
N TYR A 148 -14.18 30.99 49.53
CA TYR A 148 -13.12 31.53 48.66
C TYR A 148 -12.91 30.68 47.39
N GLU A 149 -12.75 31.34 46.24
CA GLU A 149 -12.41 30.71 44.96
C GLU A 149 -10.94 30.24 44.95
N ASN A 150 -10.67 29.00 44.52
CA ASN A 150 -9.35 28.38 44.63
C ASN A 150 -8.58 28.47 43.30
N GLN A 151 -7.38 29.06 43.33
CA GLN A 151 -6.54 29.38 42.17
C GLN A 151 -5.96 28.16 41.42
N LYS A 152 -6.18 26.92 41.92
CA LYS A 152 -5.71 25.67 41.29
C LYS A 152 -6.35 25.36 39.92
N GLU A 153 -7.45 26.02 39.56
CA GLU A 153 -8.11 25.80 38.26
C GLU A 153 -7.30 26.32 37.07
N ALA A 154 -6.48 27.35 37.26
CA ALA A 154 -5.62 27.87 36.20
C ALA A 154 -4.52 26.87 35.81
N ASP A 155 -3.99 26.13 36.77
CA ASP A 155 -2.94 25.13 36.53
C ASP A 155 -3.50 23.87 35.88
N VAL A 156 -4.70 23.44 36.28
CA VAL A 156 -5.40 22.32 35.63
C VAL A 156 -5.82 22.69 34.19
N ALA A 157 -6.26 23.91 33.95
CA ALA A 157 -6.59 24.39 32.61
C ALA A 157 -5.36 24.45 31.69
N LYS A 158 -4.21 24.90 32.21
CA LYS A 158 -2.94 24.90 31.46
C LYS A 158 -2.47 23.48 31.14
N ALA A 159 -2.50 22.57 32.12
CA ALA A 159 -2.12 21.17 31.92
C ALA A 159 -3.01 20.46 30.89
N ASN A 160 -4.32 20.75 30.89
CA ASN A 160 -5.24 20.21 29.89
C ASN A 160 -5.02 20.78 28.48
N ALA A 161 -4.69 22.08 28.38
CA ALA A 161 -4.35 22.70 27.09
C ALA A 161 -3.06 22.11 26.50
N GLU A 162 -2.04 21.88 27.34
CA GLU A 162 -0.79 21.22 26.92
C GLU A 162 -1.02 19.76 26.51
N LEU A 163 -1.82 19.00 27.26
CA LEU A 163 -2.21 17.64 26.88
C LEU A 163 -2.99 17.61 25.56
N ALA A 164 -3.87 18.57 25.32
CA ALA A 164 -4.60 18.68 24.05
C ALA A 164 -3.66 18.99 22.88
N ALA A 165 -2.69 19.90 23.07
CA ALA A 165 -1.69 20.22 22.06
C ALA A 165 -0.79 19.01 21.74
N GLN A 166 -0.36 18.25 22.76
CA GLN A 166 0.40 17.03 22.55
C GLN A 166 -0.42 15.96 21.82
N LYS A 167 -1.66 15.71 22.24
CA LYS A 167 -2.56 14.76 21.55
C LYS A 167 -2.75 15.14 20.08
N ALA A 168 -2.97 16.41 19.76
CA ALA A 168 -3.09 16.88 18.38
C ALA A 168 -1.80 16.64 17.58
N GLY A 169 -0.63 16.83 18.18
CA GLY A 169 0.66 16.51 17.57
C GLY A 169 0.83 15.02 17.26
N TRP A 170 0.46 14.16 18.21
CA TRP A 170 0.52 12.70 18.06
C TRP A 170 -0.47 12.21 17.00
N GLU A 171 -1.68 12.78 16.97
CA GLU A 171 -2.68 12.47 15.96
C GLU A 171 -2.22 12.88 14.56
N LYS A 172 -1.63 14.07 14.42
CA LYS A 172 -1.02 14.52 13.15
C LYS A 172 0.12 13.59 12.72
N ALA A 173 0.98 13.17 13.65
CA ALA A 173 2.06 12.22 13.35
C ALA A 173 1.51 10.85 12.92
N ALA A 174 0.48 10.34 13.59
CA ALA A 174 -0.18 9.09 13.24
C ALA A 174 -0.88 9.16 11.88
N GLN A 175 -1.53 10.28 11.56
CA GLN A 175 -2.13 10.51 10.24
C GLN A 175 -1.07 10.61 9.14
N LEU A 176 0.04 11.30 9.39
CA LEU A 176 1.15 11.40 8.44
C LEU A 176 1.74 10.02 8.14
N ALA A 177 2.02 9.23 9.19
CA ALA A 177 2.52 7.87 9.02
C ALA A 177 1.55 6.96 8.24
N ARG A 178 0.23 7.12 8.42
CA ARG A 178 -0.78 6.39 7.64
C ARG A 178 -0.77 6.80 6.17
N VAL A 179 -0.66 8.10 5.88
CA VAL A 179 -0.60 8.61 4.50
C VAL A 179 0.69 8.15 3.83
N GLU A 180 1.84 8.26 4.50
CA GLU A 180 3.13 7.78 3.98
C GLU A 180 3.11 6.29 3.69
N ALA A 181 2.57 5.47 4.59
CA ALA A 181 2.40 4.04 4.37
C ALA A 181 1.51 3.76 3.14
N LYS A 182 0.37 4.45 3.01
CA LYS A 182 -0.52 4.30 1.86
C LYS A 182 0.15 4.75 0.56
N GLN A 183 0.89 5.85 0.58
CA GLN A 183 1.61 6.37 -0.57
C GLN A 183 2.73 5.39 -1.00
N ALA A 184 3.49 4.85 -0.05
CA ALA A 184 4.52 3.84 -0.32
C ALA A 184 3.93 2.58 -0.96
N VAL A 185 2.77 2.09 -0.48
CA VAL A 185 2.05 0.99 -1.12
C VAL A 185 1.66 1.35 -2.56
N SER A 186 1.07 2.54 -2.78
CA SER A 186 0.65 2.96 -4.13
C SER A 186 1.81 3.14 -5.11
N ILE A 187 2.97 3.63 -4.67
CA ILE A 187 4.17 3.74 -5.50
C ILE A 187 4.64 2.35 -5.89
N ARG A 188 4.69 1.42 -4.93
CA ARG A 188 5.13 0.05 -5.18
C ARG A 188 4.17 -0.72 -6.10
N GLU A 189 2.86 -0.50 -5.98
CA GLU A 189 1.87 -1.03 -6.92
C GLU A 189 2.09 -0.48 -8.33
N ALA A 190 2.32 0.83 -8.47
CA ALA A 190 2.60 1.45 -9.77
C ALA A 190 3.90 0.92 -10.40
N GLU A 191 4.98 0.76 -9.62
CA GLU A 191 6.24 0.16 -10.07
C GLU A 191 6.05 -1.29 -10.54
N LEU A 192 5.34 -2.10 -9.75
CA LEU A 192 5.01 -3.47 -10.10
C LEU A 192 4.17 -3.55 -11.39
N GLN A 193 3.23 -2.63 -11.58
CA GLN A 193 2.41 -2.59 -12.78
C GLN A 193 3.24 -2.26 -14.03
N VAL A 194 4.18 -1.32 -13.93
CA VAL A 194 5.14 -1.03 -15.01
C VAL A 194 6.01 -2.25 -15.33
N GLU A 195 6.48 -3.00 -14.32
CA GLU A 195 7.23 -4.24 -14.55
C GLU A 195 6.40 -5.32 -15.24
N VAL A 196 5.14 -5.49 -14.82
CA VAL A 196 4.21 -6.45 -15.44
C VAL A 196 3.96 -6.08 -16.89
N GLU A 197 3.74 -4.80 -17.20
CA GLU A 197 3.56 -4.32 -18.57
C GLU A 197 4.80 -4.55 -19.43
N LYS A 198 6.00 -4.27 -18.90
CA LYS A 198 7.28 -4.56 -19.58
C LYS A 198 7.43 -6.06 -19.85
N LYS A 199 7.17 -6.91 -18.87
CA LYS A 199 7.22 -8.38 -19.05
C LYS A 199 6.20 -8.84 -20.10
N ASN A 200 4.97 -8.35 -20.03
CA ASN A 200 3.94 -8.68 -21.01
C ASN A 200 4.32 -8.22 -22.43
N ALA A 201 4.92 -7.04 -22.56
CA ALA A 201 5.43 -6.55 -23.84
C ALA A 201 6.56 -7.45 -24.37
N LEU A 202 7.53 -7.82 -23.52
CA LEU A 202 8.61 -8.74 -23.87
C LEU A 202 8.07 -10.10 -24.33
N THR A 203 7.17 -10.71 -23.56
CA THR A 203 6.55 -11.99 -23.92
C THR A 203 5.83 -11.90 -25.28
N ARG A 204 5.14 -10.79 -25.56
CA ARG A 204 4.49 -10.58 -26.87
C ARG A 204 5.53 -10.46 -27.99
N THR A 205 6.61 -9.72 -27.77
CA THR A 205 7.68 -9.60 -28.78
C THR A 205 8.40 -10.93 -29.03
N GLU A 206 8.64 -11.73 -27.99
CA GLU A 206 9.23 -13.06 -28.13
C GLU A 206 8.30 -14.02 -28.87
N LYS A 207 7.00 -13.99 -28.55
CA LYS A 207 6.00 -14.79 -29.27
C LYS A 207 5.93 -14.43 -30.74
N LEU A 208 5.83 -13.13 -31.07
CA LEU A 208 5.84 -12.66 -32.46
C LEU A 208 7.14 -13.03 -33.18
N ARG A 209 8.28 -12.91 -32.50
CA ARG A 209 9.57 -13.33 -33.06
C ARG A 209 9.61 -14.83 -33.34
N ALA A 210 9.09 -15.66 -32.44
CA ALA A 210 9.02 -17.10 -32.65
C ALA A 210 8.07 -17.47 -33.80
N GLU A 211 6.91 -16.83 -33.90
CA GLU A 211 5.95 -17.01 -35.00
C GLU A 211 6.60 -16.63 -36.34
N LEU A 212 7.18 -15.44 -36.45
CA LEU A 212 7.86 -14.97 -37.67
C LEU A 212 9.05 -15.83 -38.06
N LEU A 213 9.85 -16.29 -37.07
CA LEU A 213 10.94 -17.22 -37.33
C LEU A 213 10.40 -18.56 -37.84
N SER A 214 9.35 -19.10 -37.23
CA SER A 214 8.75 -20.36 -37.68
C SER A 214 8.21 -20.26 -39.11
N GLU A 215 7.52 -19.16 -39.44
CA GLU A 215 6.98 -18.88 -40.76
C GLU A 215 8.12 -18.76 -41.79
N ALA A 216 9.16 -17.99 -41.48
CA ALA A 216 10.34 -17.86 -42.34
C ALA A 216 11.07 -19.19 -42.55
N THR A 217 11.12 -20.06 -41.52
CA THR A 217 11.76 -21.38 -41.63
C THR A 217 10.94 -22.31 -42.54
N VAL A 218 9.61 -22.33 -42.37
CA VAL A 218 8.72 -23.12 -43.23
C VAL A 218 8.77 -22.62 -44.67
N GLU A 219 8.72 -21.31 -44.91
CA GLU A 219 8.86 -20.73 -46.25
C GLU A 219 10.20 -21.09 -46.89
N TYR A 220 11.29 -21.02 -46.11
CA TYR A 220 12.62 -21.41 -46.56
C TYR A 220 12.64 -22.89 -46.97
N ASP A 221 12.10 -23.79 -46.15
CA ASP A 221 12.04 -25.22 -46.42
C ASP A 221 11.19 -25.54 -47.67
N ILE A 222 10.05 -24.86 -47.84
CA ILE A 222 9.22 -24.96 -49.05
C ILE A 222 10.03 -24.55 -50.28
N LYS A 223 10.69 -23.38 -50.26
CA LYS A 223 11.51 -22.92 -51.39
C LYS A 223 12.65 -23.87 -51.72
N VAL A 224 13.28 -24.46 -50.70
CA VAL A 224 14.33 -25.46 -50.88
C VAL A 224 13.76 -26.73 -51.51
N GLN A 225 12.61 -27.22 -51.05
CA GLN A 225 11.94 -28.38 -51.64
C GLN A 225 11.50 -28.11 -53.09
N GLU A 226 10.93 -26.95 -53.39
CA GLU A 226 10.56 -26.53 -54.74
C GLU A 226 11.79 -26.44 -55.65
N ALA A 227 12.89 -25.83 -55.19
CA ALA A 227 14.14 -25.78 -55.94
C ALA A 227 14.72 -27.17 -56.21
N ASN A 228 14.69 -28.06 -55.21
CA ASN A 228 15.12 -29.45 -55.36
C ASN A 228 14.23 -30.25 -56.32
N GLN A 229 12.92 -30.05 -56.26
CA GLN A 229 11.97 -30.69 -57.17
C GLN A 229 12.20 -30.21 -58.61
N ASN A 230 12.40 -28.90 -58.81
CA ASN A 230 12.72 -28.33 -60.12
C ASN A 230 14.05 -28.88 -60.65
N LEU A 231 15.09 -28.96 -59.80
CA LEU A 231 16.36 -29.58 -60.18
C LEU A 231 16.18 -31.04 -60.61
N TYR A 232 15.44 -31.83 -59.82
CA TYR A 232 15.18 -33.24 -60.12
C TYR A 232 14.40 -33.41 -61.44
N ASN A 233 13.36 -32.60 -61.65
CA ASN A 233 12.58 -32.61 -62.88
C ASN A 233 13.44 -32.25 -64.09
N ASN A 234 14.24 -31.19 -64.00
CA ASN A 234 15.14 -30.75 -65.06
C ASN A 234 16.22 -31.81 -65.37
N GLN A 235 16.78 -32.45 -64.34
CA GLN A 235 17.73 -33.55 -64.52
C GLN A 235 17.07 -34.73 -65.23
N ARG A 236 15.88 -35.15 -64.79
CA ARG A 236 15.14 -36.22 -65.43
C ARG A 236 14.79 -35.92 -66.88
N GLU A 237 14.39 -34.69 -67.17
CA GLU A 237 14.07 -34.24 -68.53
C GLU A 237 15.33 -34.22 -69.39
N ALA A 238 16.46 -33.71 -68.87
CA ALA A 238 17.75 -33.74 -69.56
C ALA A 238 18.23 -35.17 -69.85
N ASP A 239 18.11 -36.08 -68.87
CA ASP A 239 18.47 -37.48 -69.00
C ASP A 239 17.57 -38.21 -70.00
N ALA A 240 16.26 -37.94 -69.97
CA ALA A 240 15.30 -38.49 -70.93
C ALA A 240 15.62 -38.03 -72.36
N ASN A 241 15.89 -36.72 -72.54
CA ASN A 241 16.27 -36.15 -73.83
C ASN A 241 17.61 -36.71 -74.34
N LEU A 242 18.58 -36.94 -73.45
CA LEU A 242 19.86 -37.53 -73.80
C LEU A 242 19.69 -39.00 -74.22
N TYR A 243 18.89 -39.77 -73.48
CA TYR A 243 18.57 -41.16 -73.81
C TYR A 243 17.83 -41.27 -75.15
N GLU A 244 16.86 -40.39 -75.41
CA GLU A 244 16.14 -40.34 -76.67
C GLU A 244 17.09 -40.04 -77.84
N LYS A 245 17.95 -39.02 -77.71
CA LYS A 245 18.97 -38.70 -78.73
C LYS A 245 19.97 -39.82 -78.94
N GLN A 246 20.40 -40.50 -77.87
CA GLN A 246 21.28 -41.67 -77.98
C GLN A 246 20.60 -42.79 -78.77
N LYS A 247 19.34 -43.11 -78.46
CA LYS A 247 18.58 -44.15 -79.17
C LYS A 247 18.31 -43.80 -80.63
N GLN A 248 18.01 -42.54 -80.91
CA GLN A 248 17.88 -42.04 -82.29
C GLN A 248 19.21 -42.18 -83.04
N ALA A 249 20.33 -41.74 -82.45
CA ALA A 249 21.65 -41.86 -83.06
C ALA A 249 22.10 -43.32 -83.25
N GLU A 250 21.77 -44.22 -82.31
CA GLU A 250 22.00 -45.67 -82.47
C GLU A 250 21.18 -46.25 -83.62
N ALA A 251 19.90 -45.87 -83.74
CA ALA A 251 19.06 -46.29 -84.86
C ALA A 251 19.58 -45.75 -86.20
N GLU A 252 20.02 -44.50 -86.26
CA GLU A 252 20.66 -43.89 -87.44
C GLU A 252 21.98 -44.61 -87.79
N LYS A 253 22.80 -44.96 -86.81
CA LYS A 253 24.02 -45.74 -87.04
C LYS A 253 23.69 -47.14 -87.57
N ALA A 254 22.76 -47.85 -86.94
CA ALA A 254 22.37 -49.19 -87.39
C ALA A 254 21.78 -49.17 -88.80
N THR A 255 20.98 -48.15 -89.14
CA THR A 255 20.44 -47.98 -90.50
C THR A 255 21.54 -47.62 -91.51
N ALA A 256 22.49 -46.76 -91.15
CA ALA A 256 23.65 -46.44 -91.99
C ALA A 256 24.59 -47.65 -92.18
N GLU A 257 24.85 -48.44 -91.14
CA GLU A 257 25.64 -49.67 -91.19
C GLU A 257 24.96 -50.72 -92.06
N ALA A 258 23.64 -50.92 -91.90
CA ALA A 258 22.86 -51.81 -92.76
C ALA A 258 22.88 -51.36 -94.23
N ALA A 259 22.76 -50.05 -94.49
CA ALA A 259 22.84 -49.49 -95.84
C ALA A 259 24.24 -49.63 -96.44
N PHE A 260 25.29 -49.44 -95.64
CA PHE A 260 26.67 -49.65 -96.07
C PHE A 260 26.92 -51.11 -96.42
N TYR A 261 26.50 -52.04 -95.56
CA TYR A 261 26.63 -53.48 -95.79
C TYR A 261 25.89 -53.94 -97.06
N SER A 262 24.67 -53.43 -97.28
CA SER A 262 23.90 -53.68 -98.51
C SER A 262 24.61 -53.15 -99.76
N ARG A 263 25.14 -51.92 -99.73
CA ARG A 263 25.92 -51.35 -100.83
C ARG A 263 27.21 -52.10 -101.09
N GLN A 264 27.89 -52.56 -100.04
CA GLN A 264 29.11 -53.36 -100.15
C GLN A 264 28.82 -54.68 -100.85
N GLN A 265 27.76 -55.41 -100.43
CA GLN A 265 27.36 -56.65 -101.10
C GLN A 265 26.99 -56.44 -102.57
N ALA A 266 26.27 -55.36 -102.90
CA ALA A 266 25.95 -55.03 -104.28
C ALA A 266 27.21 -54.72 -105.11
N ALA A 267 28.14 -53.94 -104.57
CA ALA A 267 29.40 -53.62 -105.23
C ALA A 267 30.31 -54.85 -105.39
N ASP A 268 30.38 -55.73 -104.40
CA ASP A 268 31.13 -56.99 -104.48
C ASP A 268 30.50 -57.95 -105.49
N ALA A 269 29.16 -58.02 -105.57
CA ALA A 269 28.44 -58.78 -106.58
C ALA A 269 28.70 -58.24 -108.00
N ASP A 270 28.66 -56.91 -108.18
CA ASP A 270 28.99 -56.25 -109.44
C ASP A 270 30.45 -56.51 -109.86
N LEU A 271 31.40 -56.44 -108.93
CA LEU A 271 32.81 -56.71 -109.18
C LEU A 271 33.02 -58.19 -109.57
N TYR A 272 32.35 -59.11 -108.88
CA TYR A 272 32.37 -60.53 -109.24
C TYR A 272 31.79 -60.77 -110.63
N GLY A 273 30.66 -60.12 -110.97
CA GLY A 273 30.06 -60.15 -112.31
C GLY A 273 31.04 -59.68 -113.38
N LYS A 274 31.62 -58.48 -113.21
CA LYS A 274 32.63 -57.93 -114.14
C LYS A 274 33.88 -58.80 -114.25
N LYS A 275 34.33 -59.41 -113.16
CA LYS A 275 35.47 -60.33 -113.17
C LYS A 275 35.14 -61.59 -113.99
N LYS A 276 33.93 -62.14 -113.85
CA LYS A 276 33.47 -63.28 -114.64
C LYS A 276 33.28 -62.93 -116.11
N GLU A 277 32.77 -61.74 -116.42
CA GLU A 277 32.72 -61.22 -117.79
C GLU A 277 34.12 -61.09 -118.39
N ALA A 278 35.08 -60.52 -117.64
CA ALA A 278 36.47 -60.40 -118.08
C ALA A 278 37.13 -61.78 -118.31
N GLU A 279 36.92 -62.75 -117.42
CA GLU A 279 37.35 -64.14 -117.61
C GLU A 279 36.72 -64.74 -118.88
N GLY A 280 35.44 -64.47 -119.15
CA GLY A 280 34.75 -64.88 -120.37
C GLY A 280 35.32 -64.25 -121.64
N ILE A 281 35.65 -62.94 -121.61
CA ILE A 281 36.31 -62.24 -122.72
C ILE A 281 37.71 -62.82 -122.96
N VAL A 282 38.48 -63.11 -121.90
CA VAL A 282 39.79 -63.76 -122.01
C VAL A 282 39.65 -65.16 -122.61
N ALA A 283 38.66 -65.94 -122.19
CA ALA A 283 38.40 -67.26 -122.75
C ALA A 283 37.98 -67.19 -124.23
N LEU A 284 37.16 -66.21 -124.63
CA LEU A 284 36.82 -65.95 -126.02
C LEU A 284 38.05 -65.52 -126.83
N ALA A 285 38.90 -64.64 -126.29
CA ALA A 285 40.14 -64.22 -126.92
C ALA A 285 41.13 -65.39 -127.07
N GLN A 286 41.22 -66.28 -126.07
CA GLN A 286 42.00 -67.52 -126.14
C GLN A 286 41.42 -68.50 -127.16
N ALA A 287 40.10 -68.65 -127.23
CA ALA A 287 39.43 -69.50 -128.21
C ALA A 287 39.62 -68.98 -129.64
N GLN A 288 39.52 -67.66 -129.84
CA GLN A 288 39.85 -67.01 -131.11
C GLN A 288 41.35 -67.17 -131.44
N GLY A 289 42.24 -67.00 -130.47
CA GLY A 289 43.67 -67.26 -130.62
C GLY A 289 43.96 -68.72 -130.99
N PHE A 290 43.28 -69.68 -130.35
CA PHE A 290 43.39 -71.11 -130.67
C PHE A 290 42.85 -71.40 -132.08
N TYR A 291 41.69 -70.84 -132.43
CA TYR A 291 41.08 -71.01 -133.76
C TYR A 291 41.97 -70.44 -134.88
N ILE A 292 42.53 -69.24 -134.67
CA ILE A 292 43.52 -68.64 -135.58
C ILE A 292 44.77 -69.52 -135.65
N SER A 293 45.25 -70.06 -134.53
CA SER A 293 46.41 -70.96 -134.51
C SER A 293 46.16 -72.29 -135.23
N THR A 294 44.94 -72.84 -135.15
CA THR A 294 44.56 -74.05 -135.87
C THR A 294 44.36 -73.79 -137.36
N LEU A 295 43.84 -72.63 -137.75
CA LEU A 295 43.82 -72.20 -139.14
C LEU A 295 45.25 -71.99 -139.68
N LEU A 296 46.15 -71.40 -138.89
CA LEU A 296 47.57 -71.28 -139.21
C LEU A 296 48.23 -72.66 -139.38
N LYS A 297 47.99 -73.60 -138.46
CA LYS A 297 48.48 -75.00 -138.59
C LYS A 297 47.87 -75.77 -139.76
N ALA A 298 46.63 -75.46 -140.15
CA ALA A 298 45.99 -76.05 -141.32
C ALA A 298 46.53 -75.48 -142.64
N LEU A 299 47.05 -74.25 -142.64
CA LEU A 299 47.73 -73.61 -143.77
C LEU A 299 49.22 -74.02 -143.86
N ASP A 300 49.88 -74.36 -142.75
CA ASP A 300 51.29 -74.81 -142.71
C ASP A 300 51.49 -76.31 -143.03
N GLY A 301 50.41 -77.06 -143.27
CA GLY A 301 50.46 -78.48 -143.65
C GLY A 301 50.56 -78.75 -145.16
N SER A 302 50.68 -77.70 -145.98
CA SER A 302 50.70 -77.82 -147.44
C SER A 302 51.90 -77.10 -148.04
N TYR A 303 53.15 -77.47 -147.68
CA TYR A 303 54.36 -77.34 -148.52
C TYR A 303 55.56 -78.05 -147.86
N ALA A 304 55.63 -79.38 -148.00
CA ALA A 304 56.84 -80.23 -147.98
C ALA A 304 56.30 -81.67 -147.93
N GLY A 305 56.39 -82.47 -148.99
CA GLY A 305 57.63 -82.94 -149.58
C GLY A 305 57.71 -84.43 -149.27
#